data_AF-A0A2E7SEU0-F1
#
_entry.id   AF-A0A2E7SEU0-F1
#
_cell.length_a   1.000
_cell.length_b   1.000
_cell.length_c   1.000
_cell.angle_alpha   90.00
_cell.angle_beta   90.00
_cell.angle_gamma   90.00
#
_symmetry.space_group_name_H-M   'P 1'
#
loop_
_entity.id
_entity.type
_entity.pdbx_description
1 polymer ?
#
loop_
_entity_poly.entity_id
_entity_poly.type
_entity_poly.pdbx_seq_one_letter_code
_entity_poly.pdbx_strand_id
1 'polypeptide(L)' 'MHLAAWKGHFETAELLIAADADVNAKMEDGDTPLDLAKRKHQELAELLRKHGGKTGEELKAEGN' A
#
# COMPACT_ATOMS: atom_id res chain seq x y z
N MET A 1 -7.49 -1.92 2.64
CA MET A 1 -6.45 -2.00 1.60
C MET A 1 -5.72 -3.36 1.55
N HIS A 2 -5.39 -3.98 2.69
CA HIS A 2 -4.63 -5.25 2.76
C HIS A 2 -5.18 -6.41 1.89
N LEU A 3 -6.51 -6.58 1.82
CA LEU A 3 -7.12 -7.63 1.00
C LEU A 3 -6.99 -7.41 -0.52
N ALA A 4 -7.03 -6.14 -0.97
CA ALA A 4 -6.83 -5.78 -2.38
C ALA A 4 -5.36 -5.99 -2.79
N ALA A 5 -4.43 -5.63 -1.89
CA ALA A 5 -3.00 -5.85 -2.08
C ALA A 5 -2.60 -7.32 -2.13
N TRP A 6 -3.28 -8.18 -1.37
CA TRP A 6 -2.97 -9.60 -1.36
C TRP A 6 -3.50 -10.33 -2.60
N LYS A 7 -4.70 -9.97 -3.07
CA LYS A 7 -5.31 -10.61 -4.24
C LYS A 7 -4.93 -10.01 -5.60
N GLY A 8 -4.23 -8.88 -5.64
CA GLY A 8 -3.89 -8.19 -6.89
C GLY A 8 -5.10 -7.51 -7.54
N HIS A 9 -6.11 -7.16 -6.74
CA HIS A 9 -7.32 -6.52 -7.25
C HIS A 9 -7.07 -5.03 -7.42
N PHE A 10 -6.47 -4.69 -8.56
CA PHE A 10 -6.10 -3.32 -8.94
C PHE A 10 -7.27 -2.34 -8.83
N GLU A 11 -8.44 -2.69 -9.42
CA GLU A 11 -9.65 -1.86 -9.36
C GLU A 11 -10.14 -1.64 -7.93
N THR A 12 -10.02 -2.63 -7.05
CA THR A 12 -10.40 -2.46 -5.64
C THR A 12 -9.45 -1.51 -4.92
N ALA A 13 -8.16 -1.55 -5.26
CA ALA A 13 -7.19 -0.60 -4.70
C ALA A 13 -7.43 0.82 -5.21
N GLU A 14 -7.71 1.01 -6.51
CA GLU A 14 -8.10 2.31 -7.06
C GLU A 14 -9.35 2.87 -6.39
N LEU A 15 -10.40 2.05 -6.22
CA LEU A 15 -11.62 2.47 -5.52
C LEU A 15 -11.37 2.86 -4.07
N LEU A 16 -10.51 2.14 -3.37
CA LEU A 16 -10.14 2.46 -1.99
C LEU A 16 -9.36 3.78 -1.92
N ILE A 17 -8.40 3.99 -2.82
CA ILE A 17 -7.65 5.25 -2.92
C ILE A 17 -8.60 6.41 -3.25
N ALA A 18 -9.53 6.22 -4.19
CA ALA A 18 -10.54 7.21 -4.54
C ALA A 18 -11.51 7.51 -3.38
N ALA A 19 -11.70 6.56 -2.47
CA ALA A 19 -12.48 6.71 -1.24
C ALA A 19 -11.68 7.32 -0.08
N ASP A 20 -10.50 7.91 -0.35
CA ASP A 20 -9.61 8.52 0.64
C ASP A 20 -9.13 7.51 1.71
N ALA A 21 -9.04 6.23 1.34
CA ALA A 21 -8.52 5.21 2.24
C ALA A 21 -7.03 5.43 2.49
N ASP A 22 -6.61 5.21 3.74
CA ASP A 22 -5.21 5.31 4.12
C ASP A 22 -4.35 4.28 3.37
N VAL A 23 -3.54 4.78 2.43
CA VAL A 23 -2.62 4.01 1.60
C VAL A 23 -1.38 3.53 2.35
N ASN A 24 -1.14 4.11 3.53
CA ASN A 24 0.01 3.87 4.40
C ASN A 24 -0.38 3.11 5.67
N ALA A 25 -1.61 2.59 5.75
CA ALA A 25 -2.10 1.84 6.90
C ALA A 25 -1.14 0.68 7.22
N LYS A 26 -0.51 0.69 8.40
CA LYS A 26 0.43 -0.36 8.81
C LYS A 26 -0.34 -1.58 9.34
N MET A 27 0.12 -2.77 8.98
CA MET A 27 -0.29 -4.01 9.65
C MET A 27 0.39 -4.15 11.01
N GLU A 28 -0.05 -5.13 11.81
CA GLU A 28 0.57 -5.45 13.11
C GLU A 28 2.07 -5.78 12.98
N ASP A 29 2.47 -6.40 11.86
CA ASP A 29 3.88 -6.71 11.56
C ASP A 29 4.70 -5.46 11.13
N GLY A 30 4.05 -4.31 10.96
CA GLY A 30 4.67 -3.07 10.49
C GLY A 30 4.74 -2.92 8.96
N ASP A 31 4.31 -3.94 8.21
CA ASP A 31 4.22 -3.90 6.75
C ASP A 31 3.07 -3.01 6.28
N THR A 32 3.29 -2.24 5.21
CA THR A 32 2.23 -1.46 4.56
C THR A 32 1.64 -2.19 3.35
N PRO A 33 0.50 -1.73 2.81
CA PRO A 33 -0.03 -2.20 1.53
C PRO A 33 1.00 -2.17 0.40
N LEU A 34 1.94 -1.21 0.42
CA LEU A 34 3.03 -1.13 -0.54
C LEU A 34 4.04 -2.28 -0.36
N ASP A 35 4.41 -2.63 0.87
CA ASP A 35 5.31 -3.76 1.14
C ASP A 35 4.71 -5.09 0.67
N LEU A 36 3.41 -5.27 0.88
CA LEU A 36 2.68 -6.45 0.43
C LEU A 36 2.58 -6.51 -1.10
N ALA A 37 2.23 -5.38 -1.75
CA ALA A 37 2.10 -5.29 -3.19
C ALA A 37 3.45 -5.49 -3.89
N LYS A 38 4.54 -4.91 -3.38
CA LYS A 38 5.88 -4.99 -3.98
C LYS A 38 6.40 -6.43 -4.15
N ARG A 39 5.92 -7.37 -3.33
CA ARG A 39 6.33 -8.79 -3.37
C ARG A 39 5.60 -9.63 -4.40
N LYS A 40 4.39 -9.23 -4.84
CA LYS A 40 3.53 -10.06 -5.70
C LYS A 40 2.89 -9.32 -6.87
N HIS A 41 2.69 -8.01 -6.75
CA HIS A 41 1.88 -7.17 -7.64
C HIS A 41 2.57 -5.82 -7.87
N GLN A 42 3.55 -5.79 -8.79
CA GLN A 42 4.34 -4.59 -9.08
C GLN A 42 3.49 -3.41 -9.58
N GLU A 43 2.50 -3.64 -10.44
CA GLU A 43 1.61 -2.57 -10.94
C GLU A 43 0.85 -1.90 -9.79
N LEU A 44 0.35 -2.69 -8.84
CA LEU A 44 -0.31 -2.16 -7.66
C LEU A 44 0.66 -1.38 -6.77
N ALA A 45 1.91 -1.83 -6.65
CA ALA A 45 2.93 -1.10 -5.92
C ALA A 45 3.23 0.26 -6.56
N GLU A 46 3.27 0.35 -7.89
CA GLU A 46 3.43 1.61 -8.61
C GLU A 46 2.23 2.55 -8.40
N LEU A 47 1.00 2.02 -8.48
CA LEU A 47 -0.21 2.80 -8.21
C LEU A 47 -0.19 3.37 -6.79
N LEU A 48 0.06 2.52 -5.79
CA LEU A 48 0.16 2.94 -4.39
C LEU A 48 1.21 4.05 -4.24
N ARG A 49 2.40 3.87 -4.83
CA ARG A 49 3.48 4.86 -4.78
C ARG A 49 3.11 6.18 -5.45
N LYS A 50 2.41 6.12 -6.59
CA LYS A 50 1.90 7.31 -7.30
C LYS A 50 0.91 8.11 -6.45
N HIS A 51 0.17 7.43 -5.59
CA HIS A 51 -0.78 8.04 -4.65
C HIS A 51 -0.17 8.32 -3.26
N GLY A 52 1.16 8.32 -3.12
CA GLY A 52 1.84 8.66 -1.86
C GLY A 52 1.96 7.49 -0.87
N GLY A 53 1.74 6.27 -1.35
CA GLY A 53 2.05 5.04 -0.64
C GLY A 53 3.55 4.90 -0.40
N LYS A 54 3.91 4.54 0.82
CA LYS A 54 5.26 4.37 1.32
C LYS A 54 5.40 2.99 1.98
N THR A 55 6.61 2.46 2.00
CA THR A 55 6.89 1.24 2.74
C THR A 55 6.92 1.50 4.24
N GLY A 56 6.72 0.47 5.04
CA GLY A 56 6.86 0.55 6.49
C GLY A 56 8.24 1.05 6.92
N GLU A 57 9.29 0.74 6.14
CA GLU A 57 10.64 1.27 6.32
C GLU A 57 10.72 2.77 6.04
N GLU A 58 10.17 3.27 4.93
CA GLU A 58 10.15 4.70 4.60
C GLU A 58 9.37 5.49 5.66
N LEU A 59 8.22 4.98 6.10
CA LEU A 59 7.42 5.59 7.16
C LEU A 59 8.10 5.54 8.54
N LYS A 60 9.00 4.58 8.79
CA LYS A 60 9.82 4.54 10.01
C LYS A 60 10.95 5.57 9.94
N ALA A 61 11.54 5.75 8.76
CA ALA A 61 12.64 6.70 8.54
C ALA A 61 12.19 8.17 8.68
N GLU A 62 10.95 8.49 8.32
CA GLU A 62 10.39 9.85 8.44
C GLU A 62 9.95 10.23 9.86
N GLY A 63 9.87 9.26 10.78
CA GLY A 63 9.46 9.48 12.17
C GLY A 63 10.62 9.74 13.14
N ASN A 64 11.85 9.92 12.67
CA ASN A 64 13.05 10.21 13.48
C ASN A 64 13.47 11.69 13.40
#